data_AF-A0A2E0Y3Z9-F1
#
_entry.id   AF-A0A2E0Y3Z9-F1
#
_cell.length_a   1.000
_cell.length_b   1.000
_cell.length_c   1.000
_cell.angle_alpha   90.00
_cell.angle_beta   90.00
_cell.angle_gamma   90.00
#
_symmetry.space_group_name_H-M   'P 1'
#
loop_
_entity.id
_entity.type
_entity.pdbx_description
1 polymer ?
#
loop_
_entity_poly.entity_id
_entity_poly.type
_entity_poly.pdbx_seq_one_letter_code
_entity_poly.pdbx_strand_id
1 'polypeptide(L)'
;MSEPASAVPAVDRPRLIRLAYRLLGSVEDAEDVVQDAHLRLLAGGHTPDDPGAYLFRTVTHLAIDRLRRLKVQRRAYAGPWLPEPLDTADEDASAPAERRQDLGIGLLLLLERLSVGERVAYVLREAFDLDFRTMSEVLD
;
A
#
# COMPACT_ATOMS: atom_id res chain seq x y z
N MET A 1 -19.37 -19.17 -19.99
CA MET A 1 -18.48 -19.27 -18.82
C MET A 1 -18.21 -17.85 -18.36
N SER A 2 -18.92 -17.39 -17.33
CA SER A 2 -18.64 -16.09 -16.72
C SER A 2 -17.26 -16.16 -16.06
N GLU A 3 -16.37 -15.25 -16.43
CA GLU A 3 -15.17 -14.93 -15.67
C GLU A 3 -15.57 -14.70 -14.20
N PRO A 4 -14.88 -15.29 -13.21
CA PRO A 4 -15.14 -14.94 -11.82
C PRO A 4 -14.89 -13.44 -11.63
N ALA A 5 -15.75 -12.80 -10.83
CA ALA A 5 -15.50 -11.45 -10.33
C ALA A 5 -14.06 -11.38 -9.82
N SER A 6 -13.34 -10.31 -10.18
CA SER A 6 -11.92 -10.15 -9.90
C SER A 6 -11.59 -10.49 -8.45
N ALA A 7 -10.87 -11.60 -8.25
CA ALA A 7 -10.52 -12.06 -6.92
C ALA A 7 -9.44 -11.12 -6.36
N VAL A 8 -9.82 -10.28 -5.39
CA VAL A 8 -8.83 -9.61 -4.55
C VAL A 8 -7.95 -10.71 -3.96
N PRO A 9 -6.62 -10.63 -4.08
CA PRO A 9 -5.74 -11.68 -3.59
C PRO A 9 -5.91 -11.84 -2.07
N ALA A 10 -5.73 -13.07 -1.58
CA ALA A 10 -5.68 -13.30 -0.15
C ALA A 10 -4.61 -12.40 0.50
N VAL A 11 -5.02 -11.62 1.49
CA VAL A 11 -4.16 -10.66 2.18
C VAL A 11 -4.09 -10.98 3.66
N ASP A 12 -2.88 -10.85 4.20
CA ASP A 12 -2.62 -10.84 5.63
C ASP A 12 -2.16 -9.44 6.08
N ARG A 13 -2.07 -9.24 7.39
CA ARG A 13 -1.65 -7.96 7.97
C ARG A 13 -0.28 -7.50 7.47
N PRO A 14 0.78 -8.34 7.42
CA PRO A 14 2.07 -7.95 6.85
C PRO A 14 1.99 -7.48 5.39
N ARG A 15 1.21 -8.16 4.55
CA ARG A 15 1.05 -7.78 3.14
C ARG A 15 0.30 -6.46 2.99
N LEU A 16 -0.70 -6.19 3.83
CA LEU A 16 -1.39 -4.89 3.89
C LEU A 16 -0.48 -3.75 4.36
N ILE A 17 0.40 -4.01 5.34
CA ILE A 17 1.41 -3.02 5.77
C ILE A 17 2.37 -2.71 4.63
N ARG A 18 2.88 -3.73 3.92
CA ARG A 18 3.77 -3.50 2.75
C ARG A 18 3.08 -2.70 1.64
N LEU A 19 1.78 -2.94 1.40
CA LEU A 19 0.99 -2.13 0.47
C LEU A 19 0.97 -0.66 0.89
N ALA A 20 0.52 -0.39 2.12
CA ALA A 20 0.40 0.97 2.63
C ALA A 20 1.77 1.67 2.71
N TYR A 21 2.82 0.93 3.09
CA TYR A 21 4.18 1.42 3.14
C TYR A 21 4.70 1.86 1.77
N ARG A 22 4.51 1.06 0.71
CA ARG A 22 4.89 1.45 -0.66
C ARG A 22 4.10 2.65 -1.16
N LEU A 23 2.87 2.85 -0.68
CA LEU A 23 2.08 4.04 -1.01
C LEU A 23 2.54 5.28 -0.23
N LEU A 24 2.86 5.17 1.06
CA LEU A 24 3.05 6.30 1.98
C LEU A 24 4.52 6.69 2.20
N GLY A 25 5.42 5.70 2.18
CA GLY A 25 6.85 5.86 2.43
C GLY A 25 7.25 6.02 3.90
N SER A 26 6.32 5.71 4.82
CA SER A 26 6.55 5.65 6.28
C SER A 26 5.92 4.37 6.82
N VAL A 27 6.62 3.74 7.77
CA VAL A 27 6.16 2.50 8.41
C VAL A 27 5.04 2.81 9.39
N GLU A 28 5.19 3.87 10.18
CA GLU A 28 4.19 4.33 11.13
C GLU A 28 2.86 4.65 10.43
N ASP A 29 2.90 5.45 9.36
CA ASP A 29 1.73 5.77 8.55
C ASP A 29 1.05 4.50 7.98
N ALA A 30 1.84 3.50 7.62
CA ALA A 30 1.33 2.24 7.07
C ALA A 30 0.65 1.37 8.14
N GLU A 31 1.26 1.24 9.31
CA GLU A 31 0.69 0.51 10.44
C GLU A 31 -0.60 1.16 10.93
N ASP A 32 -0.63 2.49 11.03
CA ASP A 32 -1.82 3.26 11.39
C ASP A 32 -2.97 3.01 10.43
N VAL A 33 -2.72 3.10 9.11
CA VAL A 33 -3.75 2.84 8.10
C VAL A 33 -4.32 1.42 8.20
N VAL A 34 -3.46 0.43 8.40
CA VAL A 34 -3.89 -0.97 8.53
C VAL A 34 -4.65 -1.19 9.83
N GLN A 35 -4.24 -0.54 10.91
CA GLN A 35 -4.92 -0.59 12.19
C GLN A 35 -6.32 0.03 12.09
N ASP A 36 -6.44 1.21 11.49
CA ASP A 36 -7.72 1.89 11.24
C ASP A 36 -8.68 1.01 10.44
N ALA A 37 -8.19 0.32 9.40
CA ALA A 37 -9.00 -0.59 8.60
C ALA A 37 -9.53 -1.78 9.43
N HIS A 38 -8.71 -2.36 10.31
CA HIS A 38 -9.15 -3.43 11.21
C HIS A 38 -10.16 -2.94 12.24
N LEU A 39 -9.97 -1.75 12.79
CA LEU A 39 -10.94 -1.16 13.73
C LEU A 39 -12.29 -0.93 13.06
N ARG A 40 -12.31 -0.49 11.79
CA ARG A 40 -13.56 -0.34 11.01
C ARG A 40 -14.27 -1.66 10.76
N LEU A 41 -13.51 -2.71 10.43
CA LEU A 41 -14.06 -4.05 10.28
C LEU A 41 -14.74 -4.52 11.58
N LEU A 42 -14.08 -4.34 12.72
CA LEU A 42 -14.62 -4.74 14.03
C LEU A 42 -15.84 -3.90 14.45
N ALA A 43 -15.86 -2.61 14.09
CA ALA A 43 -16.95 -1.70 14.42
C ALA A 43 -18.21 -1.88 13.55
N GLY A 44 -18.09 -2.53 12.38
CA GLY A 44 -19.16 -2.64 11.38
C GLY A 44 -20.39 -3.44 11.80
N GLY A 45 -20.38 -4.12 12.95
CA GLY A 45 -21.53 -4.85 13.49
C GLY A 45 -21.93 -6.12 12.71
N HIS A 46 -21.39 -6.30 11.51
CA HIS A 46 -21.50 -7.51 10.69
C HIS A 46 -20.12 -7.90 10.14
N THR A 47 -19.87 -9.19 10.00
CA THR A 47 -18.68 -9.69 9.30
C THR A 47 -18.98 -9.72 7.80
N PRO A 48 -18.21 -9.01 6.94
CA PRO A 48 -18.35 -9.12 5.50
C PRO A 48 -18.14 -10.56 5.03
N ASP A 49 -18.74 -10.93 3.89
CA ASP A 49 -18.58 -12.26 3.29
C ASP A 49 -17.10 -12.59 2.99
N ASP A 50 -16.33 -11.56 2.59
CA ASP A 50 -14.88 -11.62 2.43
C ASP A 50 -14.20 -10.48 3.22
N PRO A 51 -13.77 -10.76 4.47
CA PRO A 51 -13.03 -9.79 5.28
C PRO A 51 -11.69 -9.37 4.66
N GLY A 52 -11.05 -10.25 3.87
CA GLY A 52 -9.78 -9.96 3.22
C GLY A 52 -9.94 -8.92 2.11
N ALA A 53 -10.93 -9.10 1.24
CA ALA A 53 -11.28 -8.12 0.21
C ALA A 53 -11.71 -6.78 0.82
N TYR A 54 -12.49 -6.81 1.91
CA TYR A 54 -12.87 -5.61 2.65
C TYR A 54 -11.65 -4.85 3.18
N LEU A 55 -10.73 -5.55 3.86
CA LEU A 55 -9.52 -4.94 4.42
C LEU A 55 -8.62 -4.37 3.33
N PHE A 56 -8.42 -5.12 2.23
CA PHE A 56 -7.61 -4.67 1.10
C PHE A 56 -8.14 -3.35 0.51
N ARG A 57 -9.44 -3.29 0.21
CA ARG A 57 -10.06 -2.07 -0.34
C ARG A 57 -9.98 -0.92 0.66
N THR A 58 -10.29 -1.18 1.93
CA THR A 58 -10.27 -0.16 2.99
C THR A 58 -8.87 0.42 3.20
N VAL A 59 -7.84 -0.44 3.28
CA VAL A 59 -6.43 -0.02 3.40
C VAL A 59 -5.99 0.79 2.18
N THR A 60 -6.36 0.34 0.98
CA THR A 60 -6.01 1.03 -0.27
C THR A 60 -6.59 2.44 -0.28
N HIS A 61 -7.89 2.60 0.04
CA HIS A 61 -8.54 3.90 0.09
C HIS A 61 -7.93 4.83 1.16
N LEU A 62 -7.72 4.32 2.37
CA LEU A 62 -7.12 5.11 3.45
C LEU A 62 -5.69 5.57 3.12
N ALA A 63 -4.88 4.68 2.53
CA ALA A 63 -3.53 5.01 2.09
C ALA A 63 -3.53 6.04 0.95
N ILE A 64 -4.45 5.94 -0.01
CA ILE A 64 -4.58 6.93 -1.11
C ILE A 64 -4.91 8.32 -0.55
N ASP A 65 -5.88 8.39 0.37
CA ASP A 65 -6.27 9.66 0.98
C ASP A 65 -5.15 10.27 1.81
N ARG A 66 -4.38 9.46 2.55
CA ARG A 66 -3.23 9.94 3.29
C ARG A 66 -2.09 10.36 2.37
N LEU A 67 -1.83 9.62 1.29
CA LEU A 67 -0.86 9.99 0.26
C LEU A 67 -1.19 11.35 -0.39
N ARG A 68 -2.46 11.61 -0.71
CA ARG A 68 -2.90 12.92 -1.22
C ARG A 68 -2.53 14.05 -0.24
N ARG A 69 -2.77 13.87 1.05
CA ARG A 69 -2.41 14.83 2.10
C ARG A 69 -0.89 15.02 2.22
N LEU A 70 -0.13 13.94 2.28
CA LEU A 70 1.34 13.97 2.37
C LEU A 70 1.96 14.70 1.18
N LYS A 71 1.48 14.45 -0.05
CA LYS A 71 1.97 15.14 -1.25
C LYS A 71 1.76 16.66 -1.18
N VAL A 72 0.66 17.13 -0.58
CA VAL A 72 0.42 18.56 -0.37
C VAL A 72 1.38 19.11 0.70
N GLN A 73 1.53 18.41 1.83
CA GLN A 73 2.41 18.82 2.92
C GLN A 73 3.88 18.90 2.46
N ARG A 74 4.38 17.89 1.73
CA ARG A 74 5.76 17.84 1.22
C ARG A 74 6.06 18.94 0.21
N ARG A 75 5.08 19.40 -0.56
CA ARG A 75 5.25 20.57 -1.45
C ARG A 75 5.48 21.87 -0.67
N ALA A 76 4.91 21.99 0.52
CA ALA A 76 5.09 23.15 1.39
C ALA A 76 6.33 23.04 2.29
N TYR A 77 6.96 21.86 2.36
CA TYR A 77 8.10 21.60 3.23
C TYR A 77 9.41 22.05 2.57
N ALA A 78 10.17 22.90 3.26
CA ALA A 78 11.42 23.48 2.73
C ALA A 78 12.66 22.57 2.90
N GLY A 79 12.56 21.48 3.67
CA GLY A 79 13.68 20.56 3.95
C GLY A 79 13.66 19.28 3.09
N PRO A 80 14.76 18.51 3.09
CA PRO A 80 14.80 17.20 2.43
C PRO A 80 13.88 16.22 3.18
N TRP A 81 12.91 15.64 2.48
CA TRP A 81 12.10 14.51 2.95
C TRP A 81 12.79 13.20 2.59
N LEU A 82 12.97 12.31 3.55
CA LEU A 82 13.53 10.97 3.35
C LEU A 82 12.51 9.91 3.79
N PRO A 83 12.27 8.85 2.98
CA PRO A 83 11.43 7.74 3.39
C PRO A 83 12.09 6.92 4.50
N GLU A 84 11.27 6.31 5.36
CA GLU A 84 11.74 5.42 6.42
C GLU A 84 11.98 4.02 5.85
N PRO A 85 13.16 3.41 6.03
CA PRO A 85 13.39 2.04 5.60
C PRO A 85 12.58 1.06 6.47
N LEU A 86 11.86 0.14 5.83
CA LEU A 86 11.27 -1.04 6.46
C LEU A 86 12.24 -2.20 6.26
N ASP A 87 12.51 -2.98 7.31
CA ASP A 87 13.24 -4.24 7.18
C ASP A 87 12.38 -5.24 6.38
N THR A 88 12.64 -5.32 5.08
CA THR A 88 12.01 -6.31 4.19
C THR A 88 12.75 -7.64 4.32
N ALA A 89 12.58 -8.31 5.46
CA ALA A 89 13.18 -9.63 5.70
C ALA A 89 12.78 -10.69 4.65
N ASP A 90 11.65 -10.49 3.96
CA ASP A 90 11.09 -11.40 2.96
C ASP A 90 11.52 -11.13 1.51
N GLU A 91 12.11 -9.97 1.18
CA GLU A 91 12.45 -9.62 -0.19
C GLU A 91 13.85 -10.14 -0.54
N ASP A 92 13.95 -11.29 -1.20
CA ASP A 92 15.21 -11.86 -1.71
C ASP A 92 16.28 -12.07 -0.61
N ALA A 93 16.05 -13.09 0.22
CA ALA A 93 16.97 -13.53 1.27
C ALA A 93 18.39 -13.85 0.77
N SER A 94 18.60 -13.97 -0.55
CA SER A 94 19.90 -14.24 -1.18
C SER A 94 20.85 -13.03 -1.18
N ALA A 95 20.32 -11.81 -1.07
CA ALA A 95 21.11 -10.58 -1.01
C ALA A 95 21.56 -10.25 0.44
N PRO A 96 22.66 -9.49 0.65
CA PRO A 96 22.97 -8.88 1.93
C PRO A 96 21.89 -7.86 2.34
N ALA A 97 21.63 -7.73 3.64
CA ALA A 97 20.61 -6.83 4.18
C ALA A 97 20.79 -5.37 3.73
N GLU A 98 22.03 -4.87 3.74
CA GLU A 98 22.39 -3.52 3.27
C GLU A 98 21.93 -3.27 1.83
N ARG A 99 22.17 -4.22 0.92
CA ARG A 99 21.77 -4.09 -0.50
C ARG A 99 20.26 -4.08 -0.67
N ARG A 100 19.51 -4.85 0.13
CA ARG A 100 18.04 -4.84 0.10
C ARG A 100 17.50 -3.49 0.58
N GLN A 101 18.07 -2.97 1.65
CA GLN A 101 17.68 -1.68 2.21
C GLN A 101 17.92 -0.54 1.21
N ASP A 102 19.09 -0.51 0.54
CA ASP A 102 19.40 0.48 -0.49
C ASP A 102 18.42 0.44 -1.66
N LEU A 103 18.07 -0.78 -2.13
CA LEU A 103 17.09 -0.96 -3.20
C LEU A 103 15.68 -0.52 -2.77
N GLY A 104 15.27 -0.82 -1.53
CA GLY A 104 14.01 -0.38 -0.97
C GLY A 104 13.91 1.15 -0.89
N ILE A 105 14.95 1.81 -0.37
CA ILE A 105 15.01 3.28 -0.32
C ILE A 105 15.00 3.87 -1.74
N GLY A 106 15.79 3.30 -2.66
CA GLY A 106 15.81 3.70 -4.07
C GLY A 106 14.43 3.63 -4.72
N LEU A 107 13.69 2.54 -4.48
CA LEU A 107 12.31 2.40 -4.96
C LEU A 107 11.40 3.48 -4.38
N LEU A 108 11.45 3.74 -3.07
CA LEU A 108 10.60 4.77 -2.44
C LEU A 108 10.90 6.18 -2.97
N LEU A 109 12.17 6.48 -3.25
CA LEU A 109 12.57 7.74 -3.90
C LEU A 109 12.01 7.85 -5.33
N LEU A 110 12.00 6.74 -6.10
CA LEU A 110 11.37 6.71 -7.42
C LEU A 110 9.86 6.93 -7.33
N LEU A 111 9.19 6.21 -6.41
CA LEU A 111 7.76 6.38 -6.14
C LEU A 111 7.44 7.82 -5.71
N GLU A 112 8.36 8.51 -5.03
CA GLU A 112 8.22 9.93 -4.66
C GLU A 112 8.07 10.88 -5.84
N ARG A 113 8.58 10.52 -7.02
CA ARG A 113 8.45 11.33 -8.23
C ARG A 113 7.11 11.17 -8.95
N LEU A 114 6.39 10.07 -8.70
CA LEU A 114 5.12 9.77 -9.33
C LEU A 114 3.99 10.66 -8.78
N SER A 115 2.99 10.94 -9.61
CA SER A 115 1.69 11.43 -9.16
C SER A 115 0.99 10.39 -8.27
N VAL A 116 -0.07 10.80 -7.56
CA VAL A 116 -0.85 9.88 -6.72
C VAL A 116 -1.38 8.71 -7.55
N GLY A 117 -1.98 9.00 -8.71
CA GLY A 117 -2.55 7.96 -9.59
C GLY A 117 -1.50 7.00 -10.13
N GLU A 118 -0.36 7.52 -10.62
CA GLU A 118 0.73 6.68 -11.13
C GLU A 118 1.33 5.78 -10.05
N ARG A 119 1.53 6.29 -8.83
CA ARG A 119 2.04 5.48 -7.71
C ARG A 119 1.07 4.36 -7.36
N VAL A 120 -0.22 4.67 -7.27
CA VAL A 120 -1.26 3.70 -6.94
C VAL A 120 -1.32 2.60 -7.99
N ALA A 121 -1.39 2.98 -9.26
CA ALA A 121 -1.40 2.02 -10.36
C ALA A 121 -0.15 1.13 -10.36
N TYR A 122 1.04 1.71 -10.18
CA TYR A 122 2.29 0.96 -10.09
C TYR A 122 2.28 -0.03 -8.91
N VAL A 123 1.93 0.43 -7.71
CA VAL A 123 1.97 -0.42 -6.51
C VAL A 123 0.92 -1.54 -6.59
N LEU A 124 -0.31 -1.25 -7.02
CA LEU A 124 -1.35 -2.28 -7.17
C LEU A 124 -0.98 -3.31 -8.24
N ARG A 125 -0.34 -2.89 -9.33
CA ARG A 125 0.12 -3.79 -10.38
C ARG A 125 1.32 -4.63 -9.93
N GLU A 126 2.40 -4.01 -9.48
CA GLU A 126 3.66 -4.70 -9.19
C GLU A 126 3.63 -5.50 -7.88
N ALA A 127 2.91 -5.03 -6.85
CA ALA A 127 2.88 -5.71 -5.56
C ALA A 127 1.78 -6.77 -5.43
N PHE A 128 0.72 -6.67 -6.25
CA PHE A 128 -0.46 -7.52 -6.12
C PHE A 128 -0.89 -8.19 -7.43
N ASP A 129 -0.20 -7.94 -8.55
CA ASP A 129 -0.49 -8.47 -9.89
C ASP A 129 -1.95 -8.27 -10.32
N LEU A 130 -2.56 -7.18 -9.86
CA LEU A 130 -3.94 -6.86 -10.19
C LEU A 130 -4.05 -6.49 -11.68
N ASP A 131 -5.09 -7.00 -12.34
CA ASP A 131 -5.43 -6.56 -13.68
C ASP A 131 -6.11 -5.16 -13.64
N PHE A 132 -6.20 -4.51 -14.80
CA PHE A 132 -6.77 -3.16 -14.89
C PHE A 132 -8.24 -3.09 -14.46
N ARG A 133 -9.01 -4.17 -14.67
CA ARG A 133 -10.41 -4.23 -14.29
C ARG A 133 -10.57 -4.23 -12.77
N THR A 134 -9.83 -5.12 -12.10
CA THR A 134 -9.79 -5.23 -10.64
C THR A 134 -9.30 -3.93 -10.01
N MET A 135 -8.29 -3.30 -10.62
CA MET A 135 -7.80 -1.99 -10.15
C MET A 135 -8.90 -0.93 -10.24
N SER A 136 -9.70 -0.88 -11.32
CA SER A 136 -10.84 0.05 -11.40
C SER A 136 -11.84 -0.22 -10.28
N GLU A 137 -12.25 -1.47 -10.10
CA GLU A 137 -13.24 -1.86 -9.09
C GLU A 137 -12.78 -1.55 -7.65
N VAL A 138 -11.46 -1.57 -7.40
CA VAL A 138 -10.87 -1.21 -6.11
C VAL A 138 -10.76 0.30 -5.92
N LEU A 139 -10.66 1.08 -7.00
CA LEU A 139 -10.43 2.53 -6.96
C LEU A 139 -11.70 3.37 -7.14
N ASP A 140 -12.81 2.75 -7.56
CA ASP A 140 -14.15 3.32 -7.65
C ASP A 140 -14.84 3.41 -6.27
#